data_AF-A0A673V3E5-F1
#
_entry.id   AF-A0A673V3E5-F1
#
_cell.length_a   1.000
_cell.length_b   1.000
_cell.length_c   1.000
_cell.angle_alpha   90.00
_cell.angle_beta   90.00
_cell.angle_gamma   90.00
#
_symmetry.space_group_name_H-M   'P 1'
#
loop_
_entity.id
_entity.type
_entity.pdbx_description
1 polymer ?
#
loop_
_entity_poly.entity_id
_entity_poly.type
_entity_poly.pdbx_seq_one_letter_code
_entity_poly.pdbx_strand_id
1 'polypeptide(L)'
;MRYNEKELQALSRQPAELAAELGMRGPKKGSVLKRRLVKLVVNFLFYFRTDEAEPVGALLLEHCRVTQEEPSGFSITTSSCGEALFSTGTRSGR
;
A
#
# COMPACT_ATOMS: atom_id res chain seq x y z
N MET A 1 5.96 17.18 6.44
CA MET A 1 5.29 17.17 7.78
C MET A 1 5.59 15.84 8.47
N ARG A 2 5.68 15.78 9.81
CA ARG A 2 5.92 14.51 10.54
C ARG A 2 4.64 14.10 11.28
N TYR A 3 3.93 13.11 10.77
CA TYR A 3 2.74 12.55 11.40
C TYR A 3 3.13 11.60 12.53
N ASN A 4 2.36 11.59 13.62
CA ASN A 4 2.50 10.60 14.71
C ASN A 4 1.59 9.38 14.50
N GLU A 5 1.77 8.32 15.29
CA GLU A 5 0.98 7.09 15.18
C GLU A 5 -0.52 7.30 15.37
N LYS A 6 -0.93 8.16 16.31
CA LYS A 6 -2.35 8.44 16.57
C LYS A 6 -3.01 9.17 15.40
N GLU A 7 -2.30 10.12 14.81
CA GLU A 7 -2.74 10.83 13.60
C GLU A 7 -2.89 9.89 12.43
N LEU A 8 -1.91 9.00 12.19
CA LEU A 8 -1.98 7.99 11.15
C LEU A 8 -3.13 7.02 11.36
N GLN A 9 -3.37 6.58 12.60
CA GLN A 9 -4.49 5.70 12.93
C GLN A 9 -5.84 6.39 12.68
N ALA A 10 -5.98 7.66 13.07
CA ALA A 10 -7.19 8.44 12.81
C ALA A 10 -7.44 8.64 11.30
N LEU A 11 -6.39 8.96 10.53
CA LEU A 11 -6.45 9.09 9.07
C LEU A 11 -6.86 7.77 8.41
N SER A 12 -6.31 6.64 8.85
CA SER A 12 -6.60 5.33 8.27
C SER A 12 -8.09 4.91 8.31
N ARG A 13 -8.87 5.54 9.21
CA ARG A 13 -10.31 5.29 9.40
C ARG A 13 -11.20 6.21 8.59
N GLN A 14 -10.64 7.24 7.96
CA GLN A 14 -11.41 8.16 7.12
C GLN A 14 -11.89 7.46 5.83
N PRO A 15 -12.92 8.00 5.16
CA PRO A 15 -13.32 7.54 3.84
C PRO A 15 -12.13 7.57 2.88
N ALA A 16 -11.94 6.49 2.13
CA ALA A 16 -10.89 6.39 1.14
C ALA A 16 -11.37 6.96 -0.20
N GLU A 17 -10.50 7.71 -0.86
CA GLU A 17 -10.71 8.17 -2.25
C GLU A 17 -10.76 6.96 -3.19
N LEU A 18 -9.89 5.98 -2.93
CA LEU A 18 -9.86 4.71 -3.64
C LEU A 18 -9.51 3.58 -2.66
N ALA A 19 -10.16 2.44 -2.81
CA ALA A 19 -9.84 1.24 -2.06
C ALA A 19 -9.89 0.03 -2.98
N ALA A 20 -8.92 -0.88 -2.82
CA ALA A 20 -8.85 -2.11 -3.60
C ALA A 20 -8.15 -3.22 -2.82
N GLU A 21 -8.51 -4.46 -3.10
CA GLU A 21 -7.71 -5.61 -2.66
C GLU A 21 -6.66 -5.95 -3.71
N LEU A 22 -5.40 -5.94 -3.32
CA LEU A 22 -4.26 -6.15 -4.21
C LEU A 22 -3.28 -7.17 -3.62
N GLY A 23 -2.54 -7.85 -4.48
CA GLY A 23 -1.31 -8.52 -4.06
C GLY A 23 -0.25 -7.46 -3.76
N MET A 24 0.37 -7.51 -2.59
CA MET A 24 1.35 -6.51 -2.16
C MET A 24 2.59 -7.18 -1.59
N ARG A 25 3.76 -6.71 -2.03
CA ARG A 25 5.05 -6.98 -1.42
C ARG A 25 5.51 -5.71 -0.71
N GLY A 26 5.64 -5.79 0.61
CA GLY A 26 6.02 -4.62 1.42
C GLY A 26 7.49 -4.20 1.24
N PRO A 27 7.88 -3.02 1.72
CA PRO A 27 9.22 -2.44 1.47
C PRO A 27 10.38 -3.15 2.17
N LYS A 28 10.13 -4.18 2.99
CA LYS A 28 11.19 -4.97 3.64
C LYS A 28 11.80 -5.96 2.65
N LYS A 29 13.14 -6.02 2.60
CA LYS A 29 13.89 -7.00 1.79
C LYS A 29 13.44 -8.42 2.16
N GLY A 30 13.15 -9.24 1.14
CA GLY A 30 12.67 -10.62 1.32
C GLY A 30 11.19 -10.72 1.70
N SER A 31 10.41 -9.62 1.64
CA SER A 31 8.98 -9.70 1.86
C SER A 31 8.31 -10.51 0.74
N VAL A 32 7.32 -11.31 1.14
CA VAL A 32 6.55 -12.17 0.24
C VAL A 32 5.29 -11.43 -0.19
N LEU A 33 4.80 -11.75 -1.39
CA LEU A 33 3.53 -11.23 -1.90
C LEU A 33 2.37 -11.71 -1.01
N LYS A 34 1.57 -10.78 -0.48
CA LYS A 34 0.39 -11.07 0.34
C LYS A 34 -0.79 -10.23 -0.12
N ARG A 35 -2.00 -10.80 -0.09
CA ARG A 35 -3.23 -10.05 -0.36
C ARG A 35 -3.47 -9.04 0.76
N ARG A 36 -3.74 -7.79 0.39
CA ARG A 36 -3.94 -6.66 1.31
C ARG A 36 -5.10 -5.82 0.80
N LEU A 37 -5.89 -5.31 1.74
CA LEU A 37 -6.79 -4.20 1.45
C LEU A 37 -5.94 -2.93 1.46
N VAL A 38 -5.92 -2.22 0.35
CA VAL A 38 -5.15 -0.98 0.18
C VAL A 38 -6.15 0.16 0.05
N LYS A 39 -5.95 1.24 0.81
CA LYS A 39 -6.79 2.43 0.83
C LYS A 39 -5.96 3.68 0.61
N LEU A 40 -6.36 4.49 -0.36
CA LEU A 40 -5.83 5.82 -0.59
C LEU A 40 -6.68 6.82 0.19
N VAL A 41 -6.05 7.50 1.13
CA VAL A 41 -6.67 8.55 1.96
C VAL A 41 -5.73 9.76 1.93
N VAL A 42 -6.15 10.84 1.26
CA VAL A 42 -5.28 12.01 1.02
C VAL A 42 -4.00 11.52 0.31
N ASN A 43 -2.81 11.81 0.84
CA ASN A 43 -1.53 11.38 0.26
C ASN A 43 -0.99 10.10 0.91
N PHE A 44 -1.81 9.39 1.67
CA PHE A 44 -1.43 8.16 2.33
C PHE A 44 -2.04 6.94 1.67
N LEU A 45 -1.18 5.97 1.38
CA LEU A 45 -1.59 4.63 0.98
C LEU A 45 -1.50 3.72 2.19
N PHE A 46 -2.63 3.48 2.85
CA PHE A 46 -2.75 2.55 3.96
C PHE A 46 -2.94 1.13 3.44
N TYR A 47 -2.28 0.15 4.07
CA TYR A 47 -2.45 -1.25 3.74
C TYR A 47 -2.79 -2.09 4.98
N PHE A 48 -3.88 -2.84 4.88
CA PHE A 48 -4.47 -3.63 5.95
C PHE A 48 -4.36 -5.10 5.59
N ARG A 49 -4.34 -5.97 6.61
CA ARG A 49 -4.77 -7.36 6.37
C ARG A 49 -6.28 -7.34 6.10
N THR A 50 -6.77 -8.29 5.32
CA THR A 50 -8.17 -8.30 4.87
C THR A 50 -9.18 -8.47 6.02
N ASP A 51 -8.70 -8.95 7.17
CA ASP A 51 -9.45 -9.26 8.39
C ASP A 51 -9.14 -8.31 9.56
N GLU A 52 -8.23 -7.35 9.38
CA GLU A 52 -7.79 -6.44 10.45
C GLU A 52 -8.37 -5.03 10.25
N ALA A 53 -8.83 -4.43 11.35
CA ALA A 53 -9.34 -3.06 11.36
C ALA A 53 -8.23 -1.99 11.39
N GLU A 54 -7.02 -2.37 11.83
CA GLU A 54 -5.87 -1.47 11.91
C GLU A 54 -4.91 -1.70 10.74
N PRO A 55 -4.32 -0.64 10.17
CA PRO A 55 -3.38 -0.79 9.07
C PRO A 55 -2.10 -1.46 9.54
N VAL A 56 -1.56 -2.35 8.72
CA VAL A 56 -0.21 -2.92 8.92
C VAL A 56 0.86 -1.85 8.72
N GLY A 57 0.57 -0.86 7.90
CA GLY A 57 1.39 0.32 7.71
C GLY A 57 0.79 1.30 6.70
N ALA A 58 1.51 2.38 6.48
CA ALA A 58 1.15 3.45 5.57
C ALA A 58 2.37 3.87 4.73
N LEU A 59 2.14 4.23 3.47
CA LEU A 59 3.13 4.88 2.62
C LEU A 59 2.68 6.32 2.39
N LEU A 60 3.57 7.28 2.64
CA LEU A 60 3.38 8.66 2.21
C LEU A 60 3.78 8.78 0.75
N LEU A 61 2.85 9.24 -0.09
CA LEU A 61 3.04 9.33 -1.54
C LEU A 61 3.65 10.68 -1.99
N GLU A 62 4.03 11.56 -1.04
CA GLU A 62 4.75 12.79 -1.34
C GLU A 62 6.06 12.48 -2.08
N HIS A 63 6.20 13.02 -3.29
CA HIS A 63 7.36 12.79 -4.16
C HIS A 63 7.64 11.31 -4.46
N CYS A 64 6.61 10.45 -4.47
CA CYS A 64 6.77 9.08 -4.90
C CYS A 64 6.90 8.99 -6.43
N ARG A 65 7.55 7.92 -6.89
CA ARG A 65 7.58 7.52 -8.30
C ARG A 65 6.79 6.23 -8.44
N VAL A 66 5.87 6.20 -9.40
CA VAL A 66 5.12 5.00 -9.77
C VAL A 66 5.71 4.45 -11.06
N THR A 67 6.04 3.16 -11.09
CA THR A 67 6.48 2.46 -12.29
C THR A 67 5.49 1.33 -12.59
N GLN A 68 5.04 1.24 -13.82
CA GLN A 68 4.19 0.13 -14.24
C GLN A 68 5.04 -1.11 -14.45
N GLU A 69 4.61 -2.23 -13.88
CA GLU A 69 5.30 -3.52 -13.93
C GLU A 69 4.49 -4.48 -14.80
N GLU A 70 5.10 -5.03 -15.85
CA GLU A 70 4.47 -6.07 -16.67
C GLU A 70 4.57 -7.44 -15.98
N PRO A 71 3.55 -8.33 -16.12
CA PRO A 71 2.35 -8.23 -16.96
C PRO A 71 1.13 -7.56 -16.32
N SER A 72 1.11 -7.39 -14.99
CA SER A 72 0.00 -6.73 -14.27
C SER A 72 0.41 -6.30 -12.85
N GLY A 73 1.03 -5.13 -12.74
CA GLY A 73 1.40 -4.56 -11.47
C GLY A 73 1.97 -3.15 -11.59
N PHE A 74 2.37 -2.61 -10.46
CA PHE A 74 3.10 -1.36 -10.36
C PHE A 74 3.99 -1.37 -9.11
N SER A 75 5.11 -0.68 -9.16
CA SER A 75 5.96 -0.39 -8.01
C SER A 75 5.79 1.08 -7.61
N ILE A 76 5.83 1.33 -6.30
CA ILE A 76 5.92 2.67 -5.72
C ILE A 76 7.26 2.78 -5.03
N THR A 77 8.10 3.68 -5.52
CA THR A 77 9.36 4.05 -4.88
C THR A 77 9.16 5.37 -4.13
N THR A 78 9.39 5.37 -2.82
CA THR A 78 9.31 6.60 -2.00
C THR A 78 10.71 7.14 -1.72
N SER A 79 10.83 8.46 -1.58
CA SER A 79 12.09 9.12 -1.23
C SER A 79 12.57 8.85 0.20
N SER A 80 11.65 8.44 1.09
CA SER A 80 11.92 8.33 2.54
C SER A 80 11.99 6.90 3.06
N CYS A 81 11.39 5.91 2.39
CA CYS A 81 11.34 4.53 2.89
C CYS A 81 11.00 3.52 1.77
N GLY A 82 12.03 3.00 1.09
CA GLY A 82 11.97 1.78 0.30
C GLY A 82 11.00 1.76 -0.89
N GLU A 83 10.90 0.59 -1.52
CA GLU A 83 10.08 0.31 -2.70
C GLU A 83 9.01 -0.73 -2.34
N ALA A 84 7.75 -0.44 -2.67
CA ALA A 84 6.64 -1.37 -2.48
C ALA A 84 6.08 -1.81 -3.83
N LEU A 85 5.87 -3.12 -4.01
CA LEU A 85 5.33 -3.68 -5.25
C LEU A 85 3.88 -4.09 -5.05
N PHE A 86 3.03 -3.69 -5.98
CA PHE A 86 1.61 -4.00 -6.02
C PHE A 86 1.30 -4.76 -7.31
N SER A 87 0.53 -5.84 -7.21
CA SER A 87 0.08 -6.63 -8.35
C SER A 87 -1.44 -6.69 -8.35
N THR A 88 -2.04 -6.33 -9.47
CA THR A 88 -3.48 -6.50 -9.74
C THR A 88 -3.81 -7.91 -10.21
N GLY A 89 -2.79 -8.72 -10.50
CA GLY A 89 -2.92 -10.08 -11.01
C GLY A 89 -3.87 -10.94 -10.17
N THR A 90 -5.07 -11.17 -10.70
CA THR A 90 -5.87 -12.34 -10.34
C THR A 90 -5.04 -13.57 -10.68
N ARG A 91 -4.77 -14.41 -9.69
CA ARG A 91 -4.17 -15.73 -9.90
C ARG A 91 -5.17 -16.56 -10.72
N SER A 92 -5.18 -16.40 -12.05
CA SER A 92 -5.83 -17.31 -12.96
C SER A 92 -4.99 -18.58 -12.96
N GLY A 93 -5.28 -19.47 -12.01
CA GLY A 93 -4.78 -20.85 -12.06
C GLY A 93 -5.32 -21.50 -13.33
N ARG A 94 -4.41 -21.97 -14.17
CA ARG A 94 -4.62 -23.15 -15.01
C ARG A 94 -3.60 -24.18 -14.57
#